data_AF-A0A382YXQ9-F1
#
_entry.id   AF-A0A382YXQ9-F1
#
_cell.length_a   1.000
_cell.length_b   1.000
_cell.length_c   1.000
_cell.angle_alpha   90.00
_cell.angle_beta   90.00
_cell.angle_gamma   90.00
#
_symmetry.space_group_name_H-M   'P 1'
#
loop_
_entity.id
_entity.type
_entity.pdbx_description
1 polymer ?
#
loop_
_entity_poly.entity_id
_entity_poly.type
_entity_poly.pdbx_seq_one_letter_code
_entity_poly.pdbx_strand_id
1 'polypeptide(L)'
;MIFSTKLKRPVVGFVSAKTSLFGLFFTLFWFAPNPSLHAQIDHDYHQFTTELVWRGNQALTLCNALFVSYRTPDQVYRQELASLLYGHRGGLRPYAPMSLDRVAIDYQQKTVAVGIGLSDPAPVMRSAFREGLGCVVMGPDQTFADVPALPELRLPRYPDDAASISWPGGDLVTEKPLPDDVDGESLR
;
A
#
# COMPACT_ATOMS: atom_id res chain seq x y z
N MET A 1 56.16 91.10 -15.87
CA MET A 1 56.74 91.02 -14.50
C MET A 1 56.40 89.66 -13.93
N ILE A 2 57.45 88.92 -13.61
CA ILE A 2 57.45 87.55 -13.09
C ILE A 2 56.91 87.57 -11.66
N PHE A 3 55.98 86.67 -11.31
CA PHE A 3 56.01 86.06 -9.98
C PHE A 3 55.60 84.58 -10.04
N SER A 4 56.62 83.78 -9.78
CA SER A 4 56.61 82.35 -9.56
C SER A 4 56.18 82.08 -8.11
N THR A 5 55.22 81.17 -7.90
CA THR A 5 55.00 80.57 -6.59
C THR A 5 54.88 79.06 -6.70
N LYS A 6 55.91 78.41 -6.15
CA LYS A 6 56.15 76.97 -6.04
C LYS A 6 54.93 76.21 -5.51
N LEU A 7 54.46 75.23 -6.28
CA LEU A 7 53.56 74.19 -5.78
C LEU A 7 54.37 73.18 -4.94
N LYS A 8 54.14 73.19 -3.62
CA LYS A 8 54.64 72.19 -2.67
C LYS A 8 54.07 70.81 -3.04
N ARG A 9 54.93 69.81 -3.21
CA ARG A 9 54.55 68.39 -3.10
C ARG A 9 54.48 68.03 -1.61
N PRO A 10 53.43 67.31 -1.17
CA PRO A 10 53.56 66.40 -0.05
C PRO A 10 53.25 64.95 -0.47
N VAL A 11 54.25 64.11 -0.19
CA VAL A 11 54.16 62.80 0.46
C VAL A 11 53.28 61.72 -0.20
N VAL A 12 53.97 60.77 -0.81
CA VAL A 12 53.49 59.42 -1.14
C VAL A 12 53.08 58.73 0.16
N GLY A 13 51.77 58.65 0.42
CA GLY A 13 51.20 57.75 1.40
C GLY A 13 50.91 56.41 0.73
N PHE A 14 51.68 55.38 1.07
CA PHE A 14 51.34 53.98 0.79
C PHE A 14 50.02 53.66 1.50
N VAL A 15 48.91 53.65 0.77
CA VAL A 15 47.68 53.01 1.25
C VAL A 15 47.83 51.52 0.93
N SER A 16 48.15 50.76 1.97
CA SER A 16 47.98 49.31 2.01
C SER A 16 46.54 49.00 1.60
N ALA A 17 46.37 48.39 0.42
CA ALA A 17 45.11 47.80 0.01
C ALA A 17 44.79 46.68 0.99
N LYS A 18 43.98 46.97 2.01
CA LYS A 18 43.31 45.95 2.82
C LYS A 18 42.32 45.27 1.89
N THR A 19 42.75 44.17 1.28
CA THR A 19 41.89 43.24 0.56
C THR A 19 40.76 42.85 1.51
N SER A 20 39.57 43.37 1.24
CA SER A 20 38.40 43.16 2.08
C SER A 20 38.06 41.67 2.10
N LEU A 21 38.34 40.99 3.21
CA LEU A 21 37.93 39.60 3.47
C LEU A 21 36.40 39.41 3.38
N PHE A 22 35.62 40.50 3.32
CA PHE A 22 34.17 40.48 3.21
C PHE A 22 33.66 40.06 1.83
N GLY A 23 34.46 40.22 0.77
CA GLY A 23 34.06 39.82 -0.59
C GLY A 23 34.15 38.31 -0.84
N LEU A 24 34.93 37.58 -0.04
CA LEU A 24 35.17 36.14 -0.24
C LEU A 24 34.12 35.25 0.45
N PHE A 25 33.40 35.80 1.43
CA PHE A 25 32.33 35.08 2.14
C PHE A 25 31.02 35.01 1.35
N PHE A 26 30.75 36.00 0.48
CA PHE A 26 29.49 36.07 -0.27
C PHE A 26 29.45 35.11 -1.47
N THR A 27 30.62 34.76 -2.04
CA THR A 27 30.71 33.77 -3.13
C THR A 27 30.68 32.33 -2.63
N LEU A 28 31.13 32.05 -1.40
CA LEU A 28 31.11 30.70 -0.83
C LEU A 28 29.72 30.24 -0.37
N PHE A 29 28.79 31.16 -0.07
CA PHE A 29 27.41 30.81 0.30
C PHE A 29 26.48 30.57 -0.91
N TRP A 30 26.84 31.03 -2.11
CA TRP A 30 26.08 30.79 -3.34
C TRP A 30 26.40 29.44 -4.00
N PHE A 31 27.52 28.80 -3.63
CA PHE A 31 27.88 27.44 -4.03
C PHE A 31 27.68 26.42 -2.91
N ALA A 32 26.75 26.68 -1.98
CA ALA A 32 26.25 25.59 -1.15
C ALA A 32 25.63 24.54 -2.09
N PRO A 33 26.12 23.28 -2.10
CA PRO A 33 25.51 22.26 -2.93
C PRO A 33 24.05 22.14 -2.51
N ASN A 34 23.13 22.38 -3.46
CA ASN A 34 21.73 21.99 -3.28
C ASN A 34 21.76 20.53 -2.81
N PRO A 35 21.02 20.17 -1.75
CA PRO A 35 20.89 18.76 -1.38
C PRO A 35 20.52 17.99 -2.64
N SER A 36 21.31 16.97 -2.95
CA SER A 36 21.15 16.18 -4.16
C SER A 36 19.71 15.64 -4.19
N LEU A 37 19.02 15.83 -5.33
CA LEU A 37 17.67 15.30 -5.60
C LEU A 37 17.52 13.82 -5.20
N HIS A 38 18.62 13.07 -5.20
CA HIS A 38 18.74 11.70 -4.70
C HIS A 38 18.25 11.48 -3.26
N ALA A 39 18.38 12.45 -2.34
CA ALA A 39 17.91 12.31 -0.96
C ALA A 39 16.37 12.30 -0.85
N GLN A 40 15.66 12.80 -1.85
CA GLN A 40 14.19 12.77 -1.89
C GLN A 40 13.62 11.47 -2.47
N ILE A 41 14.45 10.66 -3.13
CA ILE A 41 14.03 9.41 -3.80
C ILE A 41 13.95 8.23 -2.82
N ASP A 42 14.69 8.27 -1.71
CA ASP A 42 14.84 7.12 -0.80
C ASP A 42 13.73 7.02 0.27
N HIS A 43 12.98 8.10 0.51
CA HIS A 43 11.89 8.10 1.49
C HIS A 43 10.55 7.69 0.86
N ASP A 44 10.01 6.54 1.28
CA ASP A 44 8.70 6.07 0.84
C ASP A 44 7.56 6.75 1.61
N TYR A 45 7.09 7.88 1.06
CA TYR A 45 5.91 8.61 1.56
C TYR A 45 4.62 7.79 1.59
N HIS A 46 4.57 6.66 0.86
CA HIS A 46 3.39 5.83 0.72
C HIS A 46 3.45 4.55 1.54
N GLN A 47 4.52 4.33 2.32
CA GLN A 47 4.71 3.10 3.10
C GLN A 47 3.46 2.79 3.96
N PHE A 48 2.97 3.78 4.71
CA PHE A 48 1.79 3.65 5.56
C PHE A 48 0.55 3.21 4.78
N THR A 49 0.20 3.93 3.72
CA THR A 49 -1.00 3.66 2.92
C THR A 49 -0.90 2.33 2.19
N THR A 50 0.31 1.99 1.73
CA THR A 50 0.59 0.74 1.03
C THR A 50 0.38 -0.44 1.99
N GLU A 51 0.99 -0.39 3.17
CA GLU A 51 0.81 -1.40 4.23
C GLU A 51 -0.65 -1.55 4.68
N LEU A 52 -1.39 -0.44 4.83
CA LEU A 52 -2.81 -0.46 5.19
C LEU A 52 -3.63 -1.25 4.15
N VAL A 53 -3.45 -0.94 2.87
CA VAL A 53 -4.15 -1.65 1.78
C VAL A 53 -3.74 -3.11 1.73
N TRP A 54 -2.44 -3.42 1.90
CA TRP A 54 -1.95 -4.79 1.83
C TRP A 54 -2.49 -5.68 2.93
N ARG A 55 -2.36 -5.24 4.17
CA ARG A 55 -2.84 -5.98 5.34
C ARG A 55 -4.37 -6.10 5.31
N GLY A 56 -5.07 -5.05 4.86
CA GLY A 56 -6.51 -5.08 4.66
C GLY A 56 -6.95 -6.10 3.62
N ASN A 57 -6.29 -6.13 2.46
CA ASN A 57 -6.57 -7.11 1.41
C ASN A 57 -6.31 -8.55 1.89
N GLN A 58 -5.19 -8.79 2.57
CA GLN A 58 -4.91 -10.09 3.17
C GLN A 58 -5.97 -10.51 4.20
N ALA A 59 -6.40 -9.61 5.08
CA ALA A 59 -7.44 -9.88 6.06
C ALA A 59 -8.77 -10.23 5.37
N LEU A 60 -9.14 -9.50 4.33
CA LEU A 60 -10.36 -9.75 3.54
C LEU A 60 -10.30 -11.09 2.80
N THR A 61 -9.18 -11.39 2.12
CA THR A 61 -8.99 -12.65 1.40
C THR A 61 -9.07 -13.84 2.34
N LEU A 62 -8.36 -13.79 3.48
CA LEU A 62 -8.41 -14.85 4.48
C LEU A 62 -9.83 -15.02 5.03
N CYS A 63 -10.47 -13.92 5.46
CA CYS A 63 -11.82 -13.99 6.03
C CYS A 63 -12.81 -14.63 5.04
N ASN A 64 -12.85 -14.17 3.78
CA ASN A 64 -13.76 -14.75 2.79
C ASN A 64 -13.43 -16.21 2.50
N ALA A 65 -12.15 -16.54 2.32
CA ALA A 65 -11.79 -17.90 2.00
C ALA A 65 -12.11 -18.90 3.13
N LEU A 66 -11.97 -18.49 4.38
CA LEU A 66 -12.27 -19.33 5.55
C LEU A 66 -13.78 -19.44 5.82
N PHE A 67 -14.52 -18.33 5.74
CA PHE A 67 -15.91 -18.28 6.24
C PHE A 67 -16.99 -18.25 5.15
N VAL A 68 -16.61 -18.00 3.89
CA VAL A 68 -17.51 -18.08 2.72
C VAL A 68 -17.20 -19.35 1.91
N SER A 69 -15.92 -19.60 1.63
CA SER A 69 -15.50 -20.74 0.79
C SER A 69 -15.07 -21.98 1.58
N TYR A 70 -15.03 -21.92 2.93
CA TYR A 70 -14.67 -23.03 3.80
C TYR A 70 -13.30 -23.68 3.52
N ARG A 71 -12.32 -22.88 3.07
CA ARG A 71 -10.94 -23.33 2.83
C ARG A 71 -10.11 -23.27 4.10
N THR A 72 -8.98 -23.96 4.12
CA THR A 72 -8.01 -23.88 5.23
C THR A 72 -7.04 -22.71 5.02
N PRO A 73 -6.43 -22.14 6.09
CA PRO A 73 -5.41 -21.11 5.93
C PRO A 73 -4.29 -21.53 4.97
N ASP A 74 -3.79 -22.76 5.09
CA ASP A 74 -2.70 -23.26 4.24
C ASP A 74 -3.06 -23.27 2.74
N GLN A 75 -4.29 -23.64 2.40
CA GLN A 75 -4.77 -23.59 1.01
C GLN A 75 -4.76 -22.14 0.50
N VAL A 76 -5.23 -21.21 1.33
CA VAL A 76 -5.33 -19.79 0.96
C VAL A 76 -3.96 -19.16 0.79
N TYR A 77 -3.00 -19.45 1.67
CA TYR A 77 -1.63 -18.97 1.51
C TYR A 77 -0.99 -19.47 0.22
N ARG A 78 -1.22 -20.75 -0.11
CA ARG A 78 -0.63 -21.39 -1.30
C ARG A 78 -1.29 -20.95 -2.61
N GLN A 79 -2.60 -20.75 -2.62
CA GLN A 79 -3.37 -20.52 -3.84
C GLN A 79 -3.65 -19.03 -4.08
N GLU A 80 -4.07 -18.31 -3.04
CA GLU A 80 -4.56 -16.93 -3.16
C GLU A 80 -3.48 -15.92 -2.80
N LEU A 81 -2.87 -16.05 -1.62
CA LEU A 81 -1.90 -15.04 -1.15
C LEU A 81 -0.57 -15.14 -1.92
N ALA A 82 -0.23 -16.31 -2.46
CA ALA A 82 0.87 -16.44 -3.41
C ALA A 82 0.63 -15.59 -4.68
N SER A 83 -0.63 -15.51 -5.16
CA SER A 83 -0.99 -14.65 -6.29
C SER A 83 -0.94 -13.15 -5.94
N LEU A 84 -1.13 -12.80 -4.66
CA LEU A 84 -0.92 -11.43 -4.16
C LEU A 84 0.55 -11.00 -4.23
N LEU A 85 1.50 -11.86 -4.58
CA LEU A 85 2.89 -11.46 -4.85
C LEU A 85 3.05 -10.80 -6.23
N TYR A 86 2.11 -11.03 -7.15
CA TYR A 86 2.09 -10.41 -8.47
C TYR A 86 1.09 -9.26 -8.49
N GLY A 87 1.56 -8.03 -8.68
CA GLY A 87 0.69 -6.87 -8.86
C GLY A 87 -0.20 -7.05 -10.11
N HIS A 88 -1.34 -6.36 -10.15
CA HIS A 88 -2.26 -6.34 -11.30
C HIS A 88 -1.61 -5.88 -12.64
N ARG A 89 -0.34 -5.45 -12.61
CA ARG A 89 0.46 -5.06 -13.78
C ARG A 89 1.75 -5.88 -13.97
N GLY A 90 1.84 -7.09 -13.40
CA GLY A 90 3.01 -7.97 -13.58
C GLY A 90 4.29 -7.51 -12.88
N GLY A 91 4.24 -6.44 -12.07
CA GLY A 91 5.34 -6.04 -11.18
C GLY A 91 5.30 -6.81 -9.85
N LEU A 92 6.48 -7.02 -9.25
CA LEU A 92 6.56 -7.53 -7.87
C LEU A 92 5.85 -6.57 -6.93
N ARG A 93 5.02 -7.10 -6.03
CA ARG A 93 4.42 -6.29 -4.96
C ARG A 93 5.50 -5.91 -3.94
N PRO A 94 5.40 -4.72 -3.31
CA PRO A 94 6.42 -4.25 -2.38
C PRO A 94 6.52 -5.10 -1.10
N TYR A 95 5.45 -5.82 -0.72
CA TYR A 95 5.42 -6.62 0.49
C TYR A 95 4.84 -8.02 0.25
N ALA A 96 5.48 -9.02 0.86
CA ALA A 96 4.92 -10.36 0.96
C ALA A 96 3.72 -10.38 1.93
N PRO A 97 2.77 -11.32 1.77
CA PRO A 97 1.74 -11.55 2.77
C PRO A 97 2.35 -11.77 4.15
N MET A 98 1.73 -11.20 5.19
CA MET A 98 2.10 -11.45 6.58
C MET A 98 2.00 -12.95 6.87
N SER A 99 3.02 -13.51 7.53
CA SER A 99 3.04 -14.91 7.94
C SER A 99 1.95 -15.20 8.99
N LEU A 100 1.59 -16.48 9.13
CA LEU A 100 0.45 -16.89 9.97
C LEU A 100 0.64 -16.54 11.46
N ASP A 101 1.87 -16.43 11.95
CA ASP A 101 2.19 -15.93 13.32
C ASP A 101 1.80 -14.46 13.54
N ARG A 102 1.56 -13.72 12.45
CA ARG A 102 1.10 -12.33 12.44
C ARG A 102 -0.37 -12.21 12.10
N VAL A 103 -1.10 -13.32 12.14
CA VAL A 103 -2.54 -13.37 11.89
C VAL A 103 -3.25 -14.00 13.08
N ALA A 104 -4.28 -13.34 13.58
CA ALA A 104 -5.23 -13.94 14.51
C ALA A 104 -6.52 -14.28 13.76
N ILE A 105 -7.01 -15.51 13.94
CA ILE A 105 -8.27 -15.99 13.37
C ILE A 105 -9.15 -16.44 14.53
N ASP A 106 -10.34 -15.86 14.63
CA ASP A 106 -11.38 -16.33 15.55
C ASP A 106 -12.46 -17.04 14.74
N TYR A 107 -12.52 -18.37 14.85
CA TYR A 107 -13.51 -19.19 14.15
C TYR A 107 -14.92 -19.07 14.75
N GLN A 108 -15.04 -18.72 16.03
CA GLN A 108 -16.32 -18.58 16.70
C GLN A 108 -16.98 -17.25 16.31
N GLN A 109 -16.23 -16.16 16.38
CA GLN A 109 -16.70 -14.82 15.98
C GLN A 109 -16.58 -14.57 14.48
N LYS A 110 -15.93 -15.47 13.74
CA LYS A 110 -15.66 -15.40 12.31
C LYS A 110 -14.95 -14.09 11.91
N THR A 111 -13.85 -13.80 12.61
CA THR A 111 -13.04 -12.61 12.39
C THR A 111 -11.58 -12.94 12.11
N VAL A 112 -10.91 -12.05 11.39
CA VAL A 112 -9.48 -12.13 11.06
C VAL A 112 -8.81 -10.80 11.37
N ALA A 113 -7.64 -10.84 12.01
CA ALA A 113 -6.78 -9.69 12.23
C ALA A 113 -5.37 -9.97 11.69
N VAL A 114 -4.80 -9.03 10.93
CA VAL A 114 -3.50 -9.13 10.27
C VAL A 114 -2.57 -8.04 10.76
N GLY A 115 -1.32 -8.40 11.08
CA GLY A 115 -0.30 -7.51 11.59
C GLY A 115 -0.22 -7.47 13.13
N ILE A 116 -0.69 -8.53 13.82
CA ILE A 116 -0.62 -8.60 15.28
C ILE A 116 0.84 -8.59 15.78
N GLY A 117 1.07 -7.93 16.91
CA GLY A 117 2.40 -7.83 17.52
C GLY A 117 3.41 -6.99 16.73
N LEU A 118 2.95 -6.14 15.80
CA LEU A 118 3.75 -5.10 15.16
C LEU A 118 3.39 -3.74 15.76
N SER A 119 4.40 -2.88 15.93
CA SER A 119 4.22 -1.51 16.43
C SER A 119 4.14 -0.45 15.33
N ASP A 120 4.50 -0.78 14.08
CA ASP A 120 4.60 0.16 12.95
C ASP A 120 4.55 -0.58 11.58
N PRO A 121 4.40 0.13 10.44
CA PRO A 121 3.90 1.50 10.31
C PRO A 121 2.36 1.55 10.22
N ALA A 122 1.71 0.46 9.78
CA ALA A 122 0.25 0.38 9.67
C ALA A 122 -0.37 -0.29 10.91
N PRO A 123 -1.62 0.05 11.26
CA PRO A 123 -2.34 -0.61 12.34
C PRO A 123 -2.64 -2.08 12.01
N VAL A 124 -3.11 -2.81 13.01
CA VAL A 124 -3.69 -4.15 12.81
C VAL A 124 -4.94 -4.01 11.96
N MET A 125 -4.92 -4.61 10.77
CA MET A 125 -6.06 -4.60 9.86
C MET A 125 -7.00 -5.76 10.18
N ARG A 126 -8.30 -5.49 10.13
CA ARG A 126 -9.33 -6.43 10.59
C ARG A 126 -10.36 -6.68 9.52
N SER A 127 -10.88 -7.89 9.49
CA SER A 127 -12.04 -8.25 8.68
C SER A 127 -12.98 -9.14 9.48
N ALA A 128 -14.28 -8.97 9.25
CA ALA A 128 -15.33 -9.73 9.93
C ALA A 128 -16.35 -10.25 8.92
N PHE A 129 -16.77 -11.51 9.10
CA PHE A 129 -17.83 -12.12 8.32
C PHE A 129 -19.19 -11.54 8.71
N ARG A 130 -19.99 -11.19 7.71
CA ARG A 130 -21.38 -10.71 7.83
C ARG A 130 -22.28 -11.56 6.95
N GLU A 131 -23.36 -12.06 7.53
CA GLU A 131 -24.31 -12.93 6.84
C GLU A 131 -24.91 -12.21 5.62
N GLY A 132 -24.91 -12.92 4.48
CA GLY A 132 -25.38 -12.43 3.18
C GLY A 132 -24.51 -11.38 2.48
N LEU A 133 -23.44 -10.91 3.12
CA LEU A 133 -22.47 -9.97 2.51
C LEU A 133 -21.08 -10.60 2.30
N GLY A 134 -20.77 -11.67 3.03
CA GLY A 134 -19.40 -12.20 3.10
C GLY A 134 -18.58 -11.40 4.10
N CYS A 135 -17.27 -11.28 3.89
CA CYS A 135 -16.42 -10.51 4.80
C CYS A 135 -16.29 -9.05 4.41
N VAL A 136 -16.24 -8.17 5.42
CA VAL A 136 -15.98 -6.73 5.26
C VAL A 136 -14.68 -6.36 5.94
N VAL A 137 -13.92 -5.44 5.35
CA VAL A 137 -12.75 -4.84 6.03
C VAL A 137 -13.26 -3.79 7.00
N MET A 138 -12.78 -3.85 8.23
CA MET A 138 -13.13 -2.88 9.27
C MET A 138 -12.21 -1.65 9.18
N GLY A 139 -12.73 -0.49 9.59
CA GLY A 139 -11.94 0.73 9.69
C GLY A 139 -10.75 0.56 10.65
N PRO A 140 -9.65 1.32 10.47
CA PRO A 140 -8.44 1.18 11.30
C PRO A 140 -8.69 1.32 12.81
N ASP A 141 -9.61 2.22 13.17
CA ASP A 141 -9.97 2.51 14.56
C ASP A 141 -11.08 1.60 15.11
N GLN A 142 -11.68 0.76 14.24
CA GLN A 142 -12.70 -0.20 14.67
C GLN A 142 -12.06 -1.45 15.28
N THR A 143 -12.74 -1.97 16.29
CA THR A 143 -12.39 -3.21 16.99
C THR A 143 -13.46 -4.27 16.74
N PHE A 144 -13.21 -5.52 17.13
CA PHE A 144 -14.22 -6.57 16.98
C PHE A 144 -15.49 -6.33 17.83
N ALA A 145 -15.45 -5.42 18.80
CA ALA A 145 -16.65 -4.98 19.52
C ALA A 145 -17.64 -4.22 18.61
N ASP A 146 -17.18 -3.66 17.49
CA ASP A 146 -18.00 -2.91 16.54
C ASP A 146 -18.68 -3.79 15.49
N VAL A 147 -18.36 -5.09 15.45
CA VAL A 147 -18.93 -6.05 14.47
C VAL A 147 -20.47 -6.05 14.49
N PRO A 148 -21.17 -6.01 15.64
CA PRO A 148 -22.63 -5.97 15.66
C PRO A 148 -23.24 -4.72 14.97
N ALA A 149 -22.49 -3.63 14.85
CA ALA A 149 -22.94 -2.40 14.17
C ALA A 149 -22.68 -2.43 12.66
N LEU A 150 -21.95 -3.42 12.15
CA LEU A 150 -21.70 -3.58 10.72
C LEU A 150 -22.96 -4.08 10.00
N PRO A 151 -23.18 -3.70 8.74
CA PRO A 151 -24.36 -4.10 7.98
C PRO A 151 -24.47 -5.63 7.88
N GLU A 152 -25.72 -6.09 7.79
CA GLU A 152 -26.09 -7.48 7.44
C GLU A 152 -27.06 -7.41 6.28
N LEU A 153 -26.98 -8.39 5.38
CA LEU A 153 -27.94 -8.53 4.30
C LEU A 153 -28.69 -9.85 4.47
N ARG A 154 -29.88 -9.78 5.06
CA ARG A 154 -30.73 -10.95 5.25
C ARG A 154 -31.65 -11.10 4.05
N LEU A 155 -31.23 -11.90 3.08
CA LEU A 155 -32.07 -12.31 1.97
C LEU A 155 -32.83 -13.59 2.36
N PRO A 156 -34.10 -13.75 1.95
CA PRO A 156 -34.75 -15.04 2.04
C PRO A 156 -33.92 -16.06 1.25
N ARG A 157 -33.83 -17.28 1.78
CA ARG A 157 -33.24 -18.39 1.02
C ARG A 157 -34.03 -18.54 -0.28
N TYR A 158 -33.33 -18.74 -1.40
CA TYR A 158 -34.00 -19.09 -2.65
C TYR A 158 -34.82 -20.36 -2.44
N PRO A 159 -36.12 -20.36 -2.77
CA PRO A 159 -37.04 -21.43 -2.35
C PRO A 159 -36.74 -22.77 -3.03
N ASP A 160 -36.22 -22.72 -4.26
CA ASP A 160 -35.97 -23.88 -5.10
C ASP A 160 -34.50 -24.32 -5.05
N ASP A 161 -34.26 -25.59 -5.33
CA ASP A 161 -32.91 -26.15 -5.46
C ASP A 161 -32.19 -25.50 -6.65
N ALA A 162 -31.05 -24.86 -6.41
CA ALA A 162 -30.25 -24.22 -7.45
C ALA A 162 -29.90 -25.19 -8.58
N ALA A 163 -29.70 -26.48 -8.28
CA ALA A 163 -29.40 -27.50 -9.28
C ALA A 163 -30.55 -27.78 -10.26
N SER A 164 -31.77 -27.31 -9.97
CA SER A 164 -32.95 -27.47 -10.82
C SER A 164 -33.28 -26.25 -11.68
N ILE A 165 -32.57 -25.13 -11.48
CA ILE A 165 -32.86 -23.85 -12.15
C ILE A 165 -31.79 -23.58 -13.19
N SER A 166 -32.20 -23.35 -14.44
CA SER A 166 -31.28 -23.02 -15.53
C SER A 166 -30.39 -21.82 -15.20
N TRP A 167 -29.10 -21.92 -15.53
CA TRP A 167 -28.19 -20.78 -15.56
C TRP A 167 -28.78 -19.64 -16.43
N PRO A 168 -28.67 -18.36 -16.02
CA PRO A 168 -27.90 -17.82 -14.88
C PRO A 168 -28.65 -17.75 -13.55
N GLY A 169 -29.88 -18.29 -13.47
CA GLY A 169 -30.70 -18.23 -12.26
C GLY A 169 -30.35 -19.28 -11.21
N GLY A 170 -29.73 -20.39 -11.62
CA GLY A 170 -29.16 -21.42 -10.75
C GLY A 170 -28.08 -22.21 -11.47
N ASP A 171 -27.82 -23.43 -11.02
CA ASP A 171 -26.67 -24.25 -11.40
C ASP A 171 -26.99 -25.31 -12.46
N LEU A 172 -28.23 -25.35 -12.99
CA LEU A 172 -28.56 -26.25 -14.08
C LEU A 172 -27.94 -25.74 -15.38
N VAL A 173 -26.87 -26.39 -15.81
CA VAL A 173 -26.21 -26.15 -17.09
C VAL A 173 -26.47 -27.33 -18.02
N THR A 174 -26.88 -27.06 -19.25
CA THR A 174 -26.90 -28.07 -20.30
C THR A 174 -25.49 -28.22 -20.85
N GLU A 175 -24.89 -29.39 -20.70
CA GLU A 175 -23.61 -29.68 -21.36
C GLU A 175 -23.74 -29.48 -22.87
N LYS A 176 -22.80 -28.71 -23.41
CA LYS A 176 -22.65 -28.51 -24.85
C LYS A 176 -21.27 -28.99 -25.24
N PRO A 177 -21.12 -29.63 -26.42
CA PRO A 177 -19.80 -29.92 -26.94
C PRO A 177 -19.02 -28.60 -27.08
N LEU A 178 -17.71 -28.69 -26.87
CA LEU A 178 -16.83 -27.58 -27.19
C LEU A 178 -17.03 -27.20 -28.68
N PRO A 179 -17.04 -25.91 -29.03
CA PRO A 179 -17.01 -25.48 -30.42
C PRO A 179 -15.83 -26.11 -31.17
N ASP A 180 -15.99 -26.40 -32.47
CA ASP A 180 -14.98 -27.08 -33.30
C ASP A 180 -13.65 -26.32 -33.38
N ASP A 181 -13.65 -25.02 -33.09
CA ASP A 181 -12.47 -24.14 -33.04
C ASP A 181 -11.77 -24.08 -31.68
N VAL A 182 -12.27 -24.81 -30.67
CA VAL A 182 -11.67 -24.89 -29.32
C VAL A 182 -10.92 -26.22 -29.14
N ASP A 183 -9.60 -26.14 -28.97
CA ASP A 183 -8.79 -27.29 -28.59
C ASP A 183 -9.02 -27.67 -27.12
N GLY A 184 -9.71 -28.79 -26.91
CA GLY A 184 -10.01 -29.31 -25.57
C GLY A 184 -8.79 -29.78 -24.78
N GLU A 185 -7.66 -30.13 -25.42
CA GLU A 185 -6.43 -30.50 -24.71
C GLU A 185 -5.77 -29.29 -24.03
N SER A 186 -5.90 -28.10 -24.63
CA SER A 186 -5.35 -26.85 -24.07
C SER A 186 -6.09 -26.33 -22.83
N LEU A 187 -7.22 -26.93 -22.46
CA LEU A 187 -8.06 -26.51 -21.31
C LEU A 187 -7.83 -27.33 -20.03
N ARG A 188 -6.92 -28.31 -20.04
CA ARG A 188 -6.67 -29.23 -18.93
C ARG A 188 -5.46 -28.87 -18.08
#